data_AF-A0AAU9NZ45-F1
#
_entry.id   AF-A0AAU9NZ45-F1
#
_cell.length_a   1.000
_cell.length_b   1.000
_cell.length_c   1.000
_cell.angle_alpha   90.00
_cell.angle_beta   90.00
_cell.angle_gamma   90.00
#
_symmetry.space_group_name_H-M   'P 1'
#
loop_
_entity.id
_entity.type
_entity.pdbx_description
1 polymer ?
#
loop_
_entity_poly.entity_id
_entity_poly.type
_entity_poly.pdbx_seq_one_letter_code
_entity_poly.pdbx_strand_id
1 'polypeptide(L)'
;MRKLGYVPDTKFVLHDMKNEQKEYALSTHSEKLAVAFGILKLPSGAMIRVFKNLRICGDCHNAFEFMSQVMEREIVVRDGKRFHHFRNGKCSCGNYWDPPHLNPLPVPDTTSDHHLRLRHHLLSSYLAPIILSPL
;
A
#
# COMPACT_ATOMS: atom_id res chain seq x y z
N MET A 1 -11.18 -9.84 0.53
CA MET A 1 -10.29 -9.34 -0.54
C MET A 1 -9.78 -10.45 -1.48
N ARG A 2 -9.18 -11.57 -1.01
CA ARG A 2 -8.69 -12.65 -1.92
C ARG A 2 -9.76 -13.21 -2.89
N LYS A 3 -10.99 -13.42 -2.41
CA LYS A 3 -12.13 -13.84 -3.26
C LYS A 3 -12.49 -12.87 -4.39
N LEU A 4 -11.97 -11.64 -4.33
CA LEU A 4 -12.21 -10.58 -5.32
C LEU A 4 -10.98 -10.33 -6.20
N GLY A 5 -9.92 -11.14 -6.07
CA GLY A 5 -8.72 -11.04 -6.90
C GLY A 5 -7.55 -10.28 -6.26
N TYR A 6 -7.69 -9.77 -5.03
CA TYR A 6 -6.53 -9.20 -4.32
C TYR A 6 -5.55 -10.30 -3.90
N VAL A 7 -4.34 -10.25 -4.44
CA VAL A 7 -3.21 -11.10 -4.05
C VAL A 7 -2.11 -10.21 -3.48
N PRO A 8 -1.62 -10.46 -2.25
CA PRO A 8 -0.51 -9.68 -1.69
C PRO A 8 0.73 -9.75 -2.56
N ASP A 9 1.32 -8.61 -2.88
CA ASP A 9 2.50 -8.54 -3.73
C ASP A 9 3.78 -8.55 -2.88
N THR A 10 4.35 -9.74 -2.69
CA THR A 10 5.53 -9.97 -1.84
C THR A 10 6.79 -9.27 -2.33
N LYS A 11 6.82 -8.74 -3.56
CA LYS A 11 7.93 -7.92 -4.07
C LYS A 11 8.12 -6.63 -3.28
N PHE A 12 7.08 -6.17 -2.56
CA PHE A 12 7.16 -5.00 -1.68
C PHE A 12 7.74 -5.29 -0.29
N VAL A 13 8.14 -6.54 -0.01
CA VAL A 13 8.91 -6.92 1.18
C VAL A 13 10.35 -7.21 0.76
N LEU A 14 11.25 -6.28 1.07
CA LEU A 14 12.67 -6.36 0.66
C LEU A 14 13.49 -7.34 1.50
N HIS A 15 13.01 -7.72 2.69
CA HIS A 15 13.72 -8.65 3.55
C HIS A 15 13.66 -10.05 2.96
N ASP A 16 14.80 -10.74 2.95
CA ASP A 16 14.86 -12.13 2.52
C ASP A 16 14.23 -13.03 3.58
N MET A 17 13.04 -13.55 3.26
CA MET A 17 12.14 -14.24 4.17
C MET A 17 11.31 -15.23 3.36
N LYS A 18 10.75 -16.24 4.03
CA LYS A 18 9.80 -17.14 3.39
C LYS A 18 8.56 -16.38 2.91
N ASN A 19 7.94 -16.83 1.83
CA ASN A 19 6.80 -16.13 1.22
C ASN A 19 5.65 -15.93 2.21
N GLU A 20 5.37 -16.91 3.08
CA GLU A 20 4.33 -16.81 4.10
C GLU A 20 4.61 -15.67 5.08
N GLN A 21 5.89 -15.49 5.44
CA GLN A 21 6.31 -14.41 6.34
C GLN A 21 6.22 -13.04 5.64
N LYS A 22 6.51 -12.97 4.33
CA LYS A 22 6.33 -11.75 3.53
C LYS A 22 4.86 -11.37 3.42
N GLU A 23 3.98 -12.32 3.13
CA GLU A 23 2.54 -12.08 3.11
C GLU A 23 2.02 -11.61 4.47
N TYR A 24 2.51 -12.21 5.56
CA TYR A 24 2.18 -11.78 6.91
C TYR A 24 2.65 -10.34 7.18
N ALA A 25 3.88 -10.00 6.82
CA ALA A 25 4.40 -8.64 6.96
C ALA A 25 3.56 -7.61 6.19
N LEU A 26 3.17 -7.93 4.95
CA LEU A 26 2.26 -7.07 4.17
C LEU A 26 0.89 -6.91 4.83
N SER A 27 0.39 -7.95 5.50
CA SER A 27 -0.92 -7.89 6.18
C SER A 27 -0.90 -6.96 7.39
N THR A 28 0.27 -6.74 8.00
CA THR A 28 0.45 -5.93 9.21
C THR A 28 0.99 -4.53 8.95
N HIS A 29 1.08 -4.10 7.68
CA HIS A 29 1.41 -2.72 7.35
C HIS A 29 0.47 -1.74 8.07
N SER A 30 1.06 -0.72 8.69
CA SER A 30 0.37 0.27 9.51
C SER A 30 -0.80 0.95 8.79
N GLU A 31 -0.68 1.16 7.49
CA GLU A 31 -1.68 1.80 6.66
C GLU A 31 -2.90 0.90 6.48
N LYS A 32 -2.70 -0.42 6.28
CA LYS A 32 -3.81 -1.37 6.20
C LYS A 32 -4.54 -1.46 7.53
N LEU A 33 -3.81 -1.50 8.63
CA LEU A 33 -4.38 -1.50 9.97
C LEU A 33 -5.17 -0.22 10.25
N ALA A 34 -4.67 0.95 9.85
CA ALA A 34 -5.35 2.23 10.01
C ALA A 34 -6.67 2.28 9.23
N VAL A 35 -6.68 1.83 7.96
CA VAL A 35 -7.92 1.76 7.16
C VAL A 35 -8.88 0.73 7.72
N ALA A 36 -8.41 -0.46 8.09
CA ALA A 36 -9.25 -1.49 8.72
C ALA A 36 -9.91 -0.98 10.01
N PHE A 37 -9.15 -0.27 10.85
CA PHE A 37 -9.69 0.37 12.05
C PHE A 37 -10.73 1.45 11.71
N GLY A 38 -10.48 2.28 10.69
CA GLY A 38 -11.43 3.27 10.21
C GLY A 38 -12.74 2.64 9.72
N ILE A 39 -12.66 1.52 8.99
CA ILE A 39 -13.84 0.74 8.55
C ILE A 39 -14.67 0.28 9.76
N LEU A 40 -14.00 -0.23 10.79
CA LEU A 40 -14.65 -0.79 11.99
C LEU A 40 -15.24 0.27 12.93
N LYS A 41 -14.66 1.47 12.97
CA LYS A 41 -15.01 2.49 13.97
C LYS A 41 -15.84 3.64 13.43
N LEU A 42 -15.69 3.98 12.15
CA LEU A 42 -16.44 5.08 11.57
C LEU A 42 -17.82 4.63 11.10
N PRO A 43 -18.84 5.52 11.16
CA PRO A 43 -20.17 5.26 10.62
C PRO A 43 -20.14 4.77 9.17
N SER A 44 -21.20 4.07 8.76
CA SER A 44 -21.33 3.64 7.36
C SER A 44 -21.29 4.84 6.41
N GLY A 45 -20.54 4.71 5.31
CA GLY A 45 -20.33 5.79 4.34
C GLY A 45 -19.36 6.89 4.76
N ALA A 46 -18.91 6.93 6.02
CA ALA A 46 -17.94 7.94 6.46
C ALA A 46 -16.58 7.74 5.77
N MET A 47 -16.00 8.85 5.32
CA MET A 47 -14.68 8.89 4.69
C MET A 47 -13.59 8.49 5.69
N ILE A 48 -12.66 7.64 5.26
CA ILE A 48 -11.50 7.24 6.06
C ILE A 48 -10.29 8.07 5.64
N ARG A 49 -9.63 8.73 6.60
CA ARG A 49 -8.42 9.53 6.33
C ARG A 49 -7.22 8.94 7.05
N VAL A 50 -6.15 8.69 6.30
CA VAL A 50 -4.88 8.17 6.84
C VAL A 50 -3.74 9.08 6.43
N PHE A 51 -2.99 9.58 7.42
CA PHE A 51 -1.83 10.43 7.19
C PHE A 51 -0.57 9.66 7.55
N LYS A 52 0.39 9.62 6.62
CA LYS A 52 1.71 9.06 6.85
C LYS A 52 2.79 9.97 6.30
N ASN A 53 4.00 9.81 6.83
CA ASN A 53 5.18 10.54 6.38
C ASN A 53 5.92 9.81 5.25
N LEU A 54 5.84 8.47 5.20
CA LEU A 54 6.51 7.66 4.19
C LEU A 54 5.64 7.50 2.93
N ARG A 55 6.24 7.19 1.77
CA ARG A 55 5.48 6.83 0.56
C ARG A 55 4.66 5.56 0.81
N ILE A 56 3.43 5.48 0.31
CA ILE A 56 2.64 4.24 0.35
C ILE A 56 3.32 3.15 -0.51
N CYS A 57 3.40 1.91 -0.03
CA CYS A 57 3.89 0.81 -0.85
C CYS A 57 2.83 0.37 -1.87
N GLY A 58 3.24 -0.27 -2.97
CA GLY A 58 2.30 -0.65 -4.03
C GLY A 58 1.28 -1.70 -3.60
N ASP A 59 1.66 -2.62 -2.69
CA ASP A 59 0.71 -3.59 -2.14
C ASP A 59 -0.39 -2.93 -1.27
N CYS A 60 -0.02 -1.99 -0.39
CA CYS A 60 -1.02 -1.20 0.37
C CYS A 60 -1.90 -0.37 -0.57
N HIS A 61 -1.30 0.19 -1.61
CA HIS A 61 -2.03 0.95 -2.60
C HIS A 61 -3.11 0.08 -3.28
N ASN A 62 -2.73 -1.07 -3.83
CA ASN A 62 -3.66 -2.01 -4.45
C ASN A 62 -4.73 -2.47 -3.46
N ALA A 63 -4.33 -2.78 -2.21
CA ALA A 63 -5.27 -3.17 -1.18
C ALA A 63 -6.35 -2.11 -0.92
N PHE A 64 -6.01 -0.81 -0.94
CA PHE A 64 -6.98 0.27 -0.73
C PHE A 64 -7.95 0.45 -1.88
N GLU A 65 -7.55 0.14 -3.11
CA GLU A 65 -8.49 0.08 -4.23
C GLU A 65 -9.56 -0.98 -3.95
N PHE A 66 -9.14 -2.21 -3.64
CA PHE A 66 -10.08 -3.28 -3.27
C PHE A 66 -10.94 -2.91 -2.05
N MET A 67 -10.35 -2.34 -1.01
CA MET A 67 -11.12 -1.91 0.18
C MET A 67 -12.16 -0.83 -0.17
N SER A 68 -11.80 0.15 -0.99
CA SER A 68 -12.74 1.22 -1.40
C SER A 68 -13.92 0.67 -2.20
N GLN A 69 -13.69 -0.36 -3.01
CA GLN A 69 -14.74 -1.02 -3.79
C GLN A 69 -15.66 -1.87 -2.91
N VAL A 70 -15.08 -2.67 -2.01
CA VAL A 70 -15.83 -3.63 -1.18
C VAL A 70 -16.63 -2.95 -0.10
N MET A 71 -16.05 -1.93 0.52
CA MET A 71 -16.68 -1.23 1.61
C MET A 71 -17.58 -0.09 1.14
N GLU A 72 -17.56 0.23 -0.16
CA GLU A 72 -18.26 1.37 -0.74
C GLU A 72 -17.96 2.69 0.00
N ARG A 73 -16.69 2.87 0.39
CA ARG A 73 -16.21 4.02 1.17
C ARG A 73 -15.05 4.72 0.47
N GLU A 74 -15.04 6.04 0.57
CA GLU A 74 -13.88 6.83 0.17
C GLU A 74 -12.76 6.70 1.21
N ILE A 75 -11.56 6.36 0.74
CA ILE A 75 -10.35 6.34 1.55
C ILE A 75 -9.42 7.41 1.01
N VAL A 76 -8.97 8.32 1.87
CA VAL A 76 -8.00 9.36 1.51
C VAL A 76 -6.71 9.08 2.27
N VAL A 77 -5.63 8.83 1.54
CA VAL A 77 -4.31 8.61 2.12
C VAL A 77 -3.38 9.73 1.72
N ARG A 78 -2.90 10.49 2.69
CA ARG A 78 -1.80 11.43 2.50
C ARG A 78 -0.51 10.71 2.79
N ASP A 79 0.35 10.59 1.79
CA ASP A 79 1.72 10.09 1.96
C ASP A 79 2.75 11.22 1.87
N GLY A 80 4.05 10.90 1.98
CA GLY A 80 5.11 11.90 1.93
C GLY A 80 5.24 12.65 0.60
N LYS A 81 4.51 12.27 -0.46
CA LYS A 81 4.58 12.88 -1.79
C LYS A 81 3.28 13.54 -2.22
N ARG A 82 2.12 12.95 -1.92
CA ARG A 82 0.82 13.41 -2.42
C ARG A 82 -0.35 12.84 -1.62
N PHE A 83 -1.55 13.26 -2.03
CA PHE A 83 -2.80 12.65 -1.65
C PHE A 83 -3.21 11.57 -2.65
N HIS A 84 -3.70 10.46 -2.13
CA HIS A 84 -4.31 9.35 -2.87
C HIS A 84 -5.78 9.31 -2.46
N HIS A 85 -6.69 9.47 -3.43
CA HIS A 85 -8.13 9.36 -3.21
C HIS A 85 -8.61 8.05 -3.83
N PHE A 86 -9.00 7.11 -2.97
CA PHE A 86 -9.51 5.81 -3.38
C PHE A 86 -11.03 5.84 -3.34
N ARG A 87 -11.65 5.61 -4.50
CA ARG A 87 -13.11 5.55 -4.63
C ARG A 87 -13.47 4.52 -5.70
N ASN A 88 -14.43 3.65 -5.38
CA ASN A 88 -14.97 2.64 -6.31
C ASN A 88 -13.89 1.79 -6.99
N GLY A 89 -12.85 1.38 -6.24
CA GLY A 89 -11.79 0.53 -6.78
C GLY A 89 -10.71 1.26 -7.57
N LYS A 90 -10.66 2.60 -7.53
CA LYS A 90 -9.69 3.38 -8.29
C LYS A 90 -9.05 4.45 -7.41
N CYS A 91 -7.76 4.68 -7.61
CA CYS A 91 -7.07 5.81 -7.03
C CYS A 91 -6.90 6.99 -7.99
N SER A 92 -7.00 8.22 -7.46
CA SER A 92 -6.75 9.46 -8.21
C SER A 92 -5.34 9.62 -8.78
N CYS A 93 -4.35 8.83 -8.34
CA CYS A 93 -2.98 8.93 -8.86
C CYS A 93 -2.74 8.11 -10.14
N GLY A 94 -3.75 7.41 -10.66
CA GLY A 94 -3.71 6.76 -11.98
C GLY A 94 -2.60 5.71 -12.10
N ASN A 95 -2.44 4.85 -11.10
CA ASN A 95 -1.46 3.76 -11.09
C ASN A 95 0.01 4.20 -10.99
N TYR A 96 0.28 5.49 -10.79
CA TYR A 96 1.63 6.04 -10.71
C TYR A 96 2.42 5.58 -9.44
N TRP A 97 1.80 4.82 -8.51
CA TRP A 97 2.58 4.17 -7.45
C TRP A 97 3.57 3.15 -8.02
N ASP A 98 3.24 2.56 -9.17
CA ASP A 98 4.09 1.68 -9.98
C ASP A 98 4.47 2.44 -11.27
N PRO A 99 5.67 3.06 -11.36
CA PRO A 99 6.08 3.66 -12.62
C PRO A 99 6.07 2.58 -13.72
N PRO A 100 5.51 2.84 -14.91
CA PRO A 100 5.28 1.83 -15.97
C PRO A 100 6.54 1.23 -16.63
N HIS A 101 7.67 1.14 -15.91
CA HIS A 101 8.93 0.57 -16.39
C HIS A 101 9.27 -0.79 -15.76
N LEU A 102 8.32 -1.48 -15.13
CA LEU A 102 8.51 -2.83 -14.59
C LEU A 102 7.43 -3.82 -15.07
N ASN A 103 6.94 -3.66 -16.31
CA ASN A 103 6.65 -4.87 -17.09
C ASN A 103 8.02 -5.45 -17.45
N PRO A 104 8.44 -6.61 -16.92
CA PRO A 104 9.65 -7.25 -17.42
C PRO A 104 9.33 -7.62 -18.87
N LEU A 105 9.98 -6.96 -19.83
CA LEU A 105 10.28 -7.65 -21.08
C LEU A 105 10.97 -8.98 -20.70
N PRO A 106 10.74 -10.08 -21.45
CA PRO A 106 11.41 -11.34 -21.16
C PRO A 106 12.90 -11.08 -21.07
N VAL A 107 13.47 -11.25 -19.87
CA VAL A 107 14.90 -11.08 -19.61
C VAL A 107 15.61 -12.21 -20.36
N PRO A 108 16.48 -11.92 -21.35
CA PRO A 108 17.33 -12.95 -21.90
C PRO A 108 18.33 -13.37 -20.81
N ASP A 109 18.48 -14.68 -20.64
CA ASP A 109 19.43 -15.27 -19.70
C ASP A 109 20.84 -14.73 -19.93
N THR A 110 21.30 -13.85 -19.05
CA THR A 110 22.73 -13.54 -18.94
C THR A 110 23.11 -13.47 -17.47
N THR A 111 23.91 -14.46 -17.09
CA THR A 111 24.65 -14.55 -15.84
C THR A 111 25.54 -13.32 -15.59
N SER A 112 25.72 -13.02 -14.30
CA SER A 112 26.63 -12.03 -13.69
C SER A 112 26.43 -10.57 -14.08
N ASP A 113 26.08 -9.70 -13.12
CA ASP A 113 27.12 -8.94 -12.41
C ASP A 113 26.53 -8.19 -11.19
N HIS A 114 27.34 -8.16 -10.15
CA HIS A 114 27.13 -7.41 -8.91
C HIS A 114 27.21 -5.91 -9.20
N HIS A 115 26.14 -5.16 -8.86
CA HIS A 115 26.17 -3.84 -8.20
C HIS A 115 24.89 -3.05 -8.54
N LEU A 116 23.88 -3.12 -7.66
CA LEU A 116 22.82 -2.10 -7.65
C LEU A 116 22.64 -1.48 -6.26
N ARG A 117 23.22 -0.29 -6.14
CA ARG A 117 22.67 0.92 -5.50
C ARG A 117 21.77 0.67 -4.29
N LEU A 118 22.42 0.60 -3.13
CA LEU A 118 21.83 1.00 -1.85
C LEU A 118 21.31 2.44 -1.95
N ARG A 119 20.00 2.62 -2.06
CA ARG A 119 19.34 3.81 -1.52
C ARG A 119 18.54 3.39 -0.30
N HIS A 120 19.14 3.71 0.84
CA HIS A 120 18.55 3.79 2.17
C HIS A 120 17.08 4.19 2.13
N HIS A 121 16.23 3.42 2.81
CA HIS A 121 15.25 3.96 3.76
C HIS A 121 14.88 2.84 4.75
N LEU A 122 15.80 2.61 5.70
CA LEU A 122 15.50 1.96 6.97
C LEU A 122 14.97 3.02 7.94
N LEU A 123 14.00 2.58 8.76
CA LEU A 123 13.60 3.12 10.06
C LEU A 123 12.84 4.46 10.05
N SER A 124 11.52 4.37 10.22
CA SER A 124 10.81 5.26 11.15
C SER A 124 9.54 4.58 11.66
N SER A 125 9.76 3.61 12.54
CA SER A 125 8.90 3.34 13.67
C SER A 125 8.81 4.59 14.54
N TYR A 126 7.78 5.43 14.40
CA TYR A 126 7.25 6.23 15.51
C TYR A 126 5.81 6.63 15.17
N LEU A 127 4.93 6.27 16.10
CA LEU A 127 3.51 6.62 16.15
C LEU A 127 3.35 8.14 16.00
N ALA A 128 2.98 8.60 14.81
CA ALA A 128 2.32 9.89 14.66
C ALA A 128 0.81 9.65 14.83
N PRO A 129 0.07 10.51 15.56
CA PRO A 129 -1.33 10.28 15.86
C PRO A 129 -2.12 10.14 14.56
N ILE A 130 -2.82 9.00 14.42
CA ILE A 130 -3.87 8.82 13.42
C ILE A 130 -4.97 9.79 13.81
N ILE A 131 -4.91 11.03 13.29
CA ILE A 131 -5.98 12.00 13.43
C ILE A 131 -7.11 11.52 12.52
N LEU A 132 -7.98 10.67 13.08
CA LEU A 132 -9.37 10.53 12.64
C LEU A 132 -10.07 11.85 12.98
N SER A 133 -9.90 12.88 12.14
CA SER A 133 -10.61 14.14 12.30
C SER A 133 -12.07 13.95 11.84
N PRO A 134 -13.08 14.14 12.71
CA PRO A 134 -14.45 14.34 12.28
C PRO A 134 -14.57 15.80 11.81
N LEU A 135 -15.05 15.99 10.58
CA LEU A 135 -15.70 17.23 10.16
C LEU A 135 -17.02 16.83 9.52
#